data_AF-A0A9D4J627-F1
#
_entry.id   AF-A0A9D4J627-F1
#
_cell.length_a   1.000
_cell.length_b   1.000
_cell.length_c   1.000
_cell.angle_alpha   90.00
_cell.angle_beta   90.00
_cell.angle_gamma   90.00
#
_symmetry.space_group_name_H-M   'P 1'
#
loop_
_entity.id
_entity.type
_entity.pdbx_description
1 polymer ?
#
loop_
_entity_poly.entity_id
_entity_poly.type
_entity_poly.pdbx_seq_one_letter_code
_entity_poly.pdbx_strand_id
1 'polypeptide(L)'
;MVMNRDQRVTRHAIARHRLNVVVAAMVIIEEFEEPQRRKRRWWVKPWIQRRPLYGQYETLLHELRLENPADFEAYFCLKPELFQELCTRVGPPIQE
;
A
#
# COMPACT_ATOMS: atom_id res chain seq x y z
N MET A 1 6.76 59.26 -3.14
CA MET A 1 5.93 58.83 -1.99
C MET A 1 6.64 57.67 -1.30
N VAL A 2 7.43 57.93 -0.25
CA VAL A 2 8.27 56.91 0.40
C VAL A 2 7.44 56.18 1.45
N MET A 3 7.18 54.89 1.24
CA MET A 3 6.43 54.07 2.21
C MET A 3 7.21 53.96 3.53
N ASN A 4 6.52 54.33 4.62
CA ASN A 4 7.05 54.40 6.00
C ASN A 4 7.52 53.02 6.48
N ARG A 5 8.59 52.94 7.28
CA ARG A 5 9.21 51.68 7.74
C ARG A 5 8.21 50.75 8.44
N ASP A 6 7.30 51.31 9.24
CA ASP A 6 6.24 50.56 9.93
C ASP A 6 5.23 49.92 8.97
N GLN A 7 4.92 50.58 7.84
CA GLN A 7 4.05 50.02 6.80
C GLN A 7 4.71 48.84 6.07
N ARG A 8 6.05 48.79 6.03
CA ARG A 8 6.77 47.63 5.47
C ARG A 8 6.76 46.48 6.44
N VAL A 9 7.06 46.71 7.72
CA VAL A 9 7.09 45.66 8.75
C VAL A 9 5.72 45.00 8.91
N THR A 10 4.65 45.80 8.96
CA THR A 10 3.27 45.30 9.04
C THR A 10 2.88 44.48 7.80
N ARG A 11 3.25 44.90 6.59
CA ARG A 11 3.03 44.11 5.37
C ARG A 11 3.76 42.78 5.38
N HIS A 12 5.00 42.74 5.84
CA HIS A 12 5.77 41.49 5.96
C HIS A 12 5.21 40.58 7.06
N ALA A 13 4.75 41.14 8.17
CA ALA A 13 4.11 40.38 9.25
C ALA A 13 2.78 39.75 8.77
N ILE A 14 1.96 40.49 8.03
CA ILE A 14 0.71 39.99 7.45
C ILE A 14 0.99 38.92 6.38
N ALA A 15 2.00 39.13 5.52
CA ALA A 15 2.41 38.15 4.52
C ALA A 15 2.91 36.84 5.16
N ARG A 16 3.73 36.93 6.22
CA ARG A 16 4.19 35.76 7.00
C ARG A 16 3.05 35.06 7.71
N HIS A 17 2.13 35.79 8.32
CA HIS A 17 0.96 35.20 8.98
C HIS A 17 0.08 34.44 7.98
N ARG A 18 -0.17 35.03 6.79
CA ARG A 18 -0.88 34.35 5.69
C ARG A 18 -0.19 33.07 5.25
N LEU A 19 1.13 33.13 5.05
CA LEU A 19 1.91 31.94 4.68
C LEU A 19 1.81 30.86 5.76
N ASN A 20 1.98 31.23 7.03
CA ASN A 20 1.90 30.30 8.15
C ASN A 20 0.52 29.66 8.27
N VAL A 21 -0.56 30.42 8.02
CA VAL A 21 -1.93 29.88 8.01
C VAL A 21 -2.12 28.88 6.86
N VAL A 22 -1.59 29.16 5.68
CA VAL A 22 -1.65 28.22 4.53
C VAL A 22 -0.86 26.95 4.82
N VAL A 23 0.36 27.06 5.35
CA VAL A 23 1.18 25.89 5.72
C VAL A 23 0.50 25.07 6.81
N ALA A 24 -0.03 25.72 7.85
CA ALA A 24 -0.78 25.02 8.90
C ALA A 24 -2.01 24.30 8.33
N ALA A 25 -2.74 24.91 7.39
CA ALA A 25 -3.87 24.27 6.73
C ALA A 25 -3.43 23.07 5.88
N MET A 26 -2.30 23.13 5.18
CA MET A 26 -1.77 22.00 4.39
C MET A 26 -1.38 20.82 5.28
N VAL A 27 -0.69 21.07 6.40
CA VAL A 27 -0.31 20.02 7.36
C VAL A 27 -1.55 19.36 7.96
N ILE A 28 -2.56 20.15 8.32
CA ILE A 28 -3.84 19.62 8.80
C ILE A 28 -4.52 18.77 7.72
N ILE A 29 -4.55 19.22 6.46
CA ILE A 29 -5.18 18.43 5.37
C ILE A 29 -4.47 17.08 5.19
N GLU A 30 -3.14 17.04 5.24
CA GLU A 30 -2.36 15.81 5.10
C GLU A 30 -2.58 14.82 6.25
N GLU A 31 -2.66 15.31 7.50
CA GLU A 31 -2.96 14.49 8.68
C GLU A 31 -4.40 13.93 8.65
N PHE A 32 -5.34 14.66 8.03
CA PHE A 32 -6.74 14.27 7.90
C PHE A 32 -7.05 13.46 6.63
N GLU A 33 -6.08 13.21 5.75
CA GLU A 33 -6.22 12.20 4.72
C GLU A 33 -6.19 10.81 5.38
N GLU A 34 -7.33 10.40 5.92
CA GLU A 34 -7.53 8.99 6.24
C GLU A 34 -7.24 8.19 4.97
N PRO A 35 -6.38 7.15 5.04
CA PRO A 35 -6.06 6.36 3.87
C PRO A 35 -7.38 5.83 3.33
N GLN A 36 -7.79 6.35 2.18
CA GLN A 36 -9.05 6.01 1.52
C GLN A 36 -9.10 4.49 1.42
N ARG A 37 -9.90 3.85 2.30
CA ARG A 37 -9.97 2.41 2.37
C ARG A 37 -10.45 1.96 0.99
N ARG A 38 -9.54 1.32 0.24
CA ARG A 38 -9.86 0.82 -1.09
C ARG A 38 -11.14 0.00 -0.98
N LYS A 39 -12.19 0.42 -1.69
CA LYS A 39 -13.45 -0.33 -1.74
C LYS A 39 -13.11 -1.75 -2.17
N ARG A 40 -13.63 -2.73 -1.43
CA ARG A 40 -13.40 -4.14 -1.73
C ARG A 40 -13.90 -4.41 -3.15
N ARG A 41 -12.97 -4.70 -4.07
CA ARG A 41 -13.30 -5.08 -5.44
C ARG A 41 -13.99 -6.44 -5.51
N TRP A 42 -13.70 -7.31 -4.55
CA TRP A 42 -14.24 -8.67 -4.45
C TRP A 42 -14.50 -9.03 -2.99
N TRP A 43 -15.62 -9.71 -2.71
CA TRP A 43 -15.86 -10.40 -1.42
C TRP A 43 -15.17 -11.77 -1.37
N VAL A 44 -15.18 -12.47 -2.50
CA VAL A 44 -14.43 -13.72 -2.73
C VAL A 44 -13.65 -13.53 -4.04
N LYS A 45 -12.35 -13.80 -4.02
CA LYS A 45 -11.53 -13.69 -5.23
C LYS A 45 -11.88 -14.80 -6.23
N PRO A 46 -11.89 -14.53 -7.55
CA PRO A 46 -12.26 -15.54 -8.56
C PRO A 46 -11.45 -16.83 -8.48
N TRP A 47 -10.16 -16.76 -8.16
CA TRP A 47 -9.31 -17.94 -8.03
C TRP A 47 -9.69 -18.84 -6.84
N ILE A 48 -10.32 -18.30 -5.78
CA ILE A 48 -10.81 -19.10 -4.64
C ILE A 48 -11.94 -20.03 -5.10
N GLN A 49 -12.75 -19.60 -6.06
CA GLN A 49 -13.84 -20.42 -6.62
C GLN A 49 -13.33 -21.59 -7.46
N ARG A 50 -12.07 -21.57 -7.90
CA ARG A 50 -11.44 -22.67 -8.67
C ARG A 50 -10.96 -23.83 -7.79
N ARG A 51 -10.88 -23.66 -6.46
CA ARG A 51 -10.40 -24.68 -5.51
C ARG A 51 -11.06 -26.07 -5.67
N PRO A 52 -12.39 -26.20 -5.87
CA PRO A 52 -13.02 -27.51 -6.01
C PRO A 52 -12.67 -28.23 -7.30
N LEU A 53 -12.21 -27.51 -8.33
CA LEU A 53 -11.96 -28.06 -9.67
C LEU A 53 -10.57 -28.69 -9.78
N TYR A 54 -9.56 -28.06 -9.18
CA TYR A 54 -8.16 -28.41 -9.45
C TYR A 54 -7.36 -28.82 -8.22
N GLY A 55 -8.02 -28.90 -7.07
CA GLY A 55 -7.34 -29.07 -5.79
C GLY A 55 -6.58 -27.81 -5.36
N GLN A 56 -6.27 -27.72 -4.07
CA GLN A 56 -5.73 -26.52 -3.45
C GLN A 56 -4.27 -26.23 -3.85
N TYR A 57 -3.46 -27.27 -4.04
CA TYR A 57 -1.99 -27.16 -4.01
C TYR A 57 -1.34 -27.30 -5.38
N GLU A 58 -1.63 -28.37 -6.11
CA GLU A 58 -0.94 -28.71 -7.37
C GLU A 58 -1.16 -27.64 -8.46
N THR A 59 -2.42 -27.26 -8.69
CA THR A 59 -2.75 -26.44 -9.86
C THR A 59 -2.95 -24.97 -9.48
N LEU A 60 -3.71 -24.72 -8.41
CA LEU A 60 -4.14 -23.37 -8.05
C LEU A 60 -2.98 -22.48 -7.61
N LEU A 61 -2.01 -23.01 -6.87
CA LEU A 61 -0.86 -22.24 -6.43
C LEU A 61 0.10 -21.95 -7.58
N HIS A 62 0.21 -22.88 -8.52
CA HIS A 62 1.00 -22.68 -9.73
C HIS A 62 0.40 -21.57 -10.58
N GLU A 63 -0.92 -21.61 -10.82
CA GLU A 63 -1.67 -20.53 -11.48
C GLU A 63 -1.49 -19.19 -10.75
N LEU A 64 -1.60 -19.18 -9.40
CA LEU A 64 -1.47 -17.94 -8.62
C LEU A 64 -0.08 -17.31 -8.74
N ARG A 65 0.98 -18.13 -8.73
CA ARG A 65 2.36 -17.64 -8.91
C ARG A 65 2.56 -16.99 -10.28
N LEU A 66 1.93 -17.52 -11.33
CA LEU A 66 2.08 -17.02 -12.70
C LEU A 66 1.15 -15.83 -13.00
N GLU A 67 -0.12 -15.92 -12.62
CA GLU A 67 -1.15 -14.94 -12.97
C GLU A 67 -1.19 -13.75 -11.99
N ASN A 68 -1.02 -14.00 -10.68
CA ASN A 68 -1.23 -13.00 -9.63
C ASN A 68 -0.28 -13.20 -8.42
N PRO A 69 1.00 -12.83 -8.54
CA PRO A 69 1.98 -13.01 -7.46
C PRO A 69 1.62 -12.26 -6.17
N ALA A 70 0.97 -11.09 -6.27
CA ALA A 70 0.50 -10.36 -5.08
C ALA A 70 -0.56 -11.13 -4.28
N ASP A 71 -1.37 -11.95 -4.95
CA ASP A 71 -2.37 -12.79 -4.29
C ASP A 71 -1.73 -14.02 -3.64
N PHE A 72 -0.66 -14.55 -4.26
CA PHE A 72 0.18 -15.58 -3.67
C PHE A 72 0.82 -15.08 -2.38
N GLU A 73 1.44 -13.90 -2.41
CA GLU A 73 2.05 -13.27 -1.24
C GLU A 73 1.02 -13.00 -0.14
N ALA A 74 -0.17 -12.51 -0.48
CA ALA A 74 -1.22 -12.27 0.52
C ALA A 74 -1.76 -13.57 1.13
N TYR A 75 -1.74 -14.68 0.38
CA TYR A 75 -2.23 -15.97 0.85
C TYR A 75 -1.20 -16.72 1.70
N PHE A 76 0.06 -16.73 1.28
CA PHE A 76 1.16 -17.40 2.00
C PHE A 76 1.91 -16.51 2.99
N CYS A 77 1.66 -15.20 2.96
CA CYS A 77 2.48 -14.19 3.65
C CYS A 77 3.97 -14.30 3.28
N LEU A 78 4.27 -14.81 2.09
CA LEU A 78 5.62 -15.13 1.64
C LEU A 78 5.76 -14.90 0.15
N LYS A 79 6.94 -14.41 -0.26
CA LYS A 79 7.27 -14.27 -1.67
C LYS A 79 7.37 -15.63 -2.37
N PRO A 80 6.99 -15.73 -3.65
CA PRO A 80 7.10 -16.97 -4.43
C PRO A 80 8.51 -17.59 -4.41
N GLU A 81 9.55 -16.75 -4.41
CA GLU A 81 10.94 -17.19 -4.44
C GLU A 81 11.35 -17.83 -3.10
N LEU A 82 10.95 -17.21 -1.99
CA LEU A 82 11.20 -17.73 -0.64
C LEU A 82 10.46 -19.04 -0.39
N PHE A 83 9.23 -19.17 -0.91
CA PHE A 83 8.50 -20.43 -0.85
C PHE A 83 9.28 -21.55 -1.55
N GLN A 84 9.81 -21.26 -2.74
CA GLN A 84 10.60 -22.23 -3.49
C GLN A 84 11.90 -22.59 -2.76
N GLU A 85 12.58 -21.62 -2.15
CA GLU A 85 13.77 -21.87 -1.33
C GLU A 85 13.47 -22.78 -0.13
N LEU A 86 12.34 -22.56 0.55
CA LEU A 86 11.88 -23.46 1.61
C LEU A 86 11.61 -24.86 1.05
N CYS A 87 10.91 -25.00 -0.08
CA CYS A 87 10.69 -26.31 -0.69
C CYS A 87 12.01 -27.02 -1.02
N THR A 88 13.04 -26.31 -1.49
CA THR A 88 14.35 -26.92 -1.76
C THR A 88 15.06 -27.39 -0.49
N ARG A 89 14.92 -26.67 0.62
CA ARG A 89 15.60 -27.00 1.89
C ARG A 89 14.87 -28.04 2.72
N VAL A 90 13.55 -27.95 2.78
CA VAL A 90 12.71 -28.76 3.67
C VAL A 90 12.00 -29.88 2.90
N GLY A 91 11.86 -29.79 1.58
CA GLY A 91 11.23 -30.82 0.75
C GLY A 91 11.94 -32.18 0.80
N PRO A 92 13.27 -32.27 0.62
CA PRO A 92 13.98 -33.55 0.64
C PRO A 92 13.73 -34.42 1.88
N PRO A 93 13.80 -33.89 3.13
CA PRO A 93 13.53 -34.70 4.33
C PRO A 93 12.04 -35.00 4.58
N ILE A 94 11.09 -34.41 3.83
CA ILE A 94 9.64 -34.65 3.99
C ILE A 94 9.15 -35.79 3.07
N GLN A 95 9.87 -36.07 1.98
CA GLN A 95 9.48 -37.06 0.98
C GLN A 95 10.05 -38.47 1.25
N GLU A 96 10.69 -38.68 2.40
CA GLU A 96 11.05 -40.00 2.95
C GLU A 96 9.91 -40.58 3.83
#